data_AF-A0A348PBK0-F1
#
_entry.id   AF-A0A348PBK0-F1
#
_cell.length_a   1.000
_cell.length_b   1.000
_cell.length_c   1.000
_cell.angle_alpha   90.00
_cell.angle_beta   90.00
_cell.angle_gamma   90.00
#
_symmetry.space_group_name_H-M   'P 1'
#
loop_
_entity.id
_entity.type
_entity.pdbx_description
1 polymer ?
#
loop_
_entity_poly.entity_id
_entity_poly.type
_entity_poly.pdbx_seq_one_letter_code
_entity_poly.pdbx_strand_id
1 'polypeptide(L)'
;MTNTMNHPLTTFAPIAPMAASLTLAACMFAFAVPGCTGGPAPGSITSQDWGTVDGKPVHLWTLKNATGMVADVTDYGTIVVALKVPDRQGKFIDVVLGRPSAADYVARTQYFGCTAGRCANRIAAGKFSIDGNPYVLATNNGVNHLHG
;
A
#
# COMPACT_ATOMS: atom_id res chain seq x y z
N MET A 1 -55.90 -38.66 -11.85
CA MET A 1 -56.00 -37.45 -11.03
C MET A 1 -56.39 -36.31 -11.93
N THR A 2 -57.49 -35.68 -11.57
CA THR A 2 -58.27 -34.65 -12.28
C THR A 2 -57.53 -33.33 -12.46
N ASN A 3 -57.86 -32.61 -13.54
CA ASN A 3 -58.40 -31.24 -13.57
C ASN A 3 -57.78 -30.42 -14.73
N THR A 4 -58.43 -30.27 -15.90
CA THR A 4 -59.33 -29.17 -16.34
C THR A 4 -58.86 -27.73 -16.03
N MET A 5 -58.74 -26.91 -17.09
CA MET A 5 -59.08 -25.47 -17.26
C MET A 5 -58.36 -24.95 -18.54
N ASN A 6 -58.96 -24.84 -19.72
CA ASN A 6 -59.96 -23.86 -20.22
C ASN A 6 -59.69 -22.39 -19.83
N HIS A 7 -59.25 -21.54 -20.78
CA HIS A 7 -60.01 -20.41 -21.38
C HIS A 7 -59.12 -19.50 -22.26
N PRO A 8 -59.70 -18.63 -23.14
CA PRO A 8 -59.34 -18.53 -24.55
C PRO A 8 -58.61 -17.22 -24.94
N LEU A 9 -58.12 -17.25 -26.17
CA LEU A 9 -57.47 -16.19 -26.93
C LEU A 9 -58.25 -14.86 -26.89
N THR A 10 -57.62 -13.82 -26.36
CA THR A 10 -58.09 -12.44 -26.44
C THR A 10 -57.59 -11.76 -27.71
N THR A 11 -58.57 -11.13 -28.36
CA THR A 11 -58.62 -10.43 -29.63
C THR A 11 -57.60 -9.30 -29.80
N PHE A 12 -57.02 -9.21 -31.00
CA PHE A 12 -56.25 -8.08 -31.52
C PHE A 12 -57.15 -6.86 -31.78
N ALA A 13 -56.74 -5.68 -31.30
CA ALA A 13 -57.32 -4.38 -31.66
C ALA A 13 -56.36 -3.61 -32.60
N PRO A 14 -56.88 -2.80 -33.56
CA PRO A 14 -56.09 -2.23 -34.63
C PRO A 14 -55.42 -0.87 -34.31
N ILE A 15 -54.47 -0.58 -35.19
CA ILE A 15 -53.53 0.54 -35.25
C ILE A 15 -54.23 1.87 -35.57
N ALA A 16 -53.83 2.94 -34.89
CA ALA A 16 -54.09 4.32 -35.29
C ALA A 16 -52.77 5.11 -35.40
N PRO A 17 -52.54 5.90 -36.47
CA PRO A 17 -51.37 6.78 -36.61
C PRO A 17 -51.70 8.22 -36.18
N MET A 18 -50.70 9.12 -36.27
CA MET A 18 -50.69 10.58 -35.97
C MET A 18 -50.02 10.91 -34.63
N ALA A 19 -49.10 11.87 -34.49
CA ALA A 19 -48.52 12.83 -35.41
C ALA A 19 -47.15 13.27 -34.87
N ALA A 20 -46.30 13.75 -35.78
CA ALA A 20 -45.01 14.37 -35.47
C ALA A 20 -45.19 15.66 -34.64
N SER A 21 -44.33 15.87 -33.65
CA SER A 21 -44.02 17.19 -33.12
C SER A 21 -42.59 17.20 -32.59
N LEU A 22 -41.70 17.62 -33.48
CA LEU A 22 -40.30 17.87 -33.22
C LEU A 22 -40.19 19.23 -32.52
N THR A 23 -40.23 19.24 -31.19
CA THR A 23 -39.83 20.42 -30.40
C THR A 23 -38.36 20.31 -30.07
N LEU A 24 -37.55 21.08 -30.80
CA LEU A 24 -36.12 21.24 -30.57
C LEU A 24 -35.92 22.04 -29.27
N ALA A 25 -35.94 21.37 -28.13
CA ALA A 25 -35.46 21.94 -26.89
C ALA A 25 -33.93 22.07 -26.98
N ALA A 26 -33.46 23.28 -27.29
CA ALA A 26 -32.06 23.67 -27.12
C ALA A 26 -31.75 23.71 -25.61
N CYS A 27 -31.62 22.54 -24.99
CA CYS A 27 -30.93 22.42 -23.72
C CYS A 27 -29.48 22.82 -23.99
N MET A 28 -29.11 24.00 -23.49
CA MET A 28 -27.72 24.37 -23.33
C MET A 28 -27.07 23.28 -22.47
N PHE A 29 -26.40 22.33 -23.13
CA PHE A 29 -25.38 21.54 -22.48
C PHE A 29 -24.27 22.53 -22.11
N ALA A 30 -24.36 23.06 -20.90
CA ALA A 30 -23.19 23.55 -20.20
C ALA A 30 -22.22 22.37 -20.16
N PHE A 31 -21.26 22.37 -21.09
CA PHE A 31 -20.07 21.57 -20.96
C PHE A 31 -19.39 22.06 -19.68
N ALA A 32 -19.71 21.41 -18.56
CA ALA A 32 -18.88 21.46 -17.39
C ALA A 32 -17.54 20.88 -17.84
N VAL A 33 -16.61 21.77 -18.17
CA VAL A 33 -15.18 21.42 -18.23
C VAL A 33 -14.91 20.74 -16.90
N PRO A 34 -14.48 19.46 -16.87
CA PRO A 34 -13.96 18.89 -15.64
C PRO A 34 -12.73 19.72 -15.31
N GLY A 35 -12.94 20.75 -14.48
CA GLY A 35 -11.86 21.53 -13.92
C GLY A 35 -11.01 20.56 -13.14
N CYS A 36 -9.79 20.33 -13.60
CA CYS A 36 -8.76 19.62 -12.87
C CYS A 36 -8.37 20.48 -11.66
N THR A 37 -9.25 20.60 -10.67
CA THR A 37 -9.00 21.32 -9.41
C THR A 37 -8.70 20.30 -8.34
N GLY A 38 -7.55 19.67 -8.47
CA GLY A 38 -6.97 18.80 -7.45
C GLY A 38 -5.47 19.01 -7.44
N GLY A 39 -5.03 20.19 -7.01
CA GLY A 39 -3.63 20.37 -6.63
C GLY A 39 -3.26 19.28 -5.61
N PRO A 40 -2.03 18.75 -5.64
CA PRO A 40 -1.65 17.64 -4.78
C PRO A 40 -1.89 18.03 -3.32
N ALA A 41 -2.71 17.25 -2.61
CA ALA A 41 -3.02 17.47 -1.20
C ALA A 41 -1.70 17.53 -0.40
N PRO A 42 -1.58 18.36 0.64
CA PRO A 42 -0.34 18.40 1.42
C PRO A 42 -0.02 17.02 1.98
N GLY A 43 1.27 16.68 2.05
CA GLY A 43 1.71 15.44 2.66
C GLY A 43 1.26 15.33 4.12
N SER A 44 1.17 14.11 4.64
CA SER A 44 0.74 13.84 6.01
C SER A 44 1.63 12.80 6.68
N ILE A 45 1.76 12.89 7.99
CA ILE A 45 2.44 11.89 8.82
C ILE A 45 1.47 11.48 9.92
N THR A 46 1.24 10.18 10.07
CA THR A 46 0.44 9.60 11.14
C THR A 46 1.20 8.47 11.81
N SER A 47 0.91 8.19 13.07
CA SER A 47 1.52 7.09 13.82
C SER A 47 0.45 6.25 14.52
N GLN A 48 0.74 4.97 14.72
CA GLN A 48 -0.06 4.06 15.53
C GLN A 48 0.83 3.13 16.36
N ASP A 49 0.31 2.67 17.49
CA ASP A 49 0.94 1.59 18.26
C ASP A 49 1.01 0.32 17.42
N TRP A 50 2.16 -0.34 17.44
CA TRP A 50 2.44 -1.50 16.60
C TRP A 50 3.04 -2.68 17.36
N GLY A 51 2.92 -2.65 18.69
CA GLY A 51 3.26 -3.73 19.60
C GLY A 51 4.38 -3.35 20.57
N THR A 52 4.97 -4.37 21.18
CA THR A 52 6.04 -4.22 22.17
C THR A 52 7.16 -5.19 21.84
N VAL A 53 8.39 -4.71 21.84
CA VAL A 53 9.61 -5.52 21.65
C VAL A 53 10.55 -5.24 22.82
N ASP A 54 11.00 -6.30 23.50
CA ASP A 54 11.88 -6.20 24.68
C ASP A 54 11.36 -5.23 25.76
N GLY A 55 10.04 -5.22 25.97
CA GLY A 55 9.38 -4.34 26.94
C GLY A 55 9.25 -2.87 26.51
N LYS A 56 9.67 -2.52 25.29
CA LYS A 56 9.55 -1.16 24.72
C LYS A 56 8.42 -1.08 23.71
N PRO A 57 7.60 -0.02 23.73
CA PRO A 57 6.58 0.18 22.72
C PRO A 57 7.24 0.42 21.35
N VAL A 58 6.62 -0.12 20.32
CA VAL A 58 7.03 0.02 18.91
C VAL A 58 5.87 0.67 18.17
N HIS A 59 6.18 1.62 17.29
CA HIS A 59 5.19 2.35 16.52
C HIS A 59 5.38 2.09 15.03
N LEU A 60 4.28 2.26 14.28
CA LEU A 60 4.30 2.33 12.83
C LEU A 60 3.91 3.74 12.38
N TRP A 61 4.79 4.35 11.61
CA TRP A 61 4.64 5.68 11.04
C TRP A 61 4.24 5.55 9.58
N THR A 62 3.13 6.17 9.21
CA THR A 62 2.66 6.25 7.82
C THR A 62 2.92 7.64 7.28
N LEU A 63 3.78 7.73 6.29
CA LEU A 63 4.15 8.96 5.61
C LEU A 63 3.48 8.99 4.24
N LYS A 64 2.66 9.99 3.98
CA LYS A 64 2.02 10.21 2.68
C LYS A 64 2.56 11.48 2.05
N ASN A 65 3.01 11.41 0.80
CA ASN A 65 3.44 12.58 0.06
C ASN A 65 2.28 13.21 -0.73
N ALA A 66 2.55 14.37 -1.33
CA ALA A 66 1.52 15.12 -2.03
C ALA A 66 1.01 14.44 -3.32
N THR A 67 1.81 13.56 -3.91
CA THR A 67 1.44 12.76 -5.09
C THR A 67 0.76 11.44 -4.74
N GLY A 68 0.45 11.20 -3.47
CA GLY A 68 -0.28 10.04 -2.98
C GLY A 68 0.56 8.80 -2.66
N MET A 69 1.89 8.84 -2.83
CA MET A 69 2.77 7.76 -2.36
C MET A 69 2.69 7.63 -0.85
N VAL A 70 2.73 6.39 -0.37
CA VAL A 70 2.63 6.07 1.06
C VAL A 70 3.79 5.17 1.46
N ALA A 71 4.51 5.53 2.51
CA ALA A 71 5.53 4.68 3.13
C ALA A 71 5.13 4.39 4.57
N ASP A 72 5.19 3.12 4.97
CA ASP A 72 5.04 2.69 6.36
C ASP A 72 6.43 2.36 6.91
N VAL A 73 6.83 3.02 8.00
CA VAL A 73 8.15 2.90 8.63
C VAL A 73 7.98 2.67 10.13
N THR A 74 8.65 1.67 10.69
CA THR A 74 8.63 1.44 12.14
C THR A 74 9.89 2.01 12.81
N ASP A 75 9.74 2.43 14.08
CA ASP A 75 10.87 2.83 14.93
C ASP A 75 11.72 1.63 15.41
N TYR A 76 11.23 0.40 15.25
CA TYR A 76 12.03 -0.81 15.43
C TYR A 76 12.99 -1.01 14.25
N GLY A 77 14.27 -0.75 14.46
CA GLY A 77 15.33 -0.91 13.45
C GLY A 77 15.22 0.02 12.24
N THR A 78 14.38 1.06 12.34
CA THR A 78 14.06 1.99 11.24
C THR A 78 13.72 1.22 9.96
N ILE A 79 12.78 0.27 10.07
CA ILE A 79 12.43 -0.63 8.98
C ILE A 79 11.37 0.01 8.09
N VAL A 80 11.62 0.02 6.78
CA VAL A 80 10.58 0.27 5.78
C VAL A 80 9.70 -0.97 5.64
N VAL A 81 8.47 -0.90 6.15
CA VAL A 81 7.52 -2.01 6.18
C VAL A 81 6.73 -2.11 4.88
N ALA A 82 6.34 -0.98 4.30
CA ALA A 82 5.62 -0.91 3.04
C ALA A 82 5.99 0.36 2.28
N LEU A 83 5.97 0.31 0.95
CA LEU A 83 6.14 1.46 0.07
C LEU A 83 5.18 1.33 -1.10
N LYS A 84 4.08 2.07 -1.04
CA LYS A 84 3.02 2.06 -2.04
C LYS A 84 3.27 3.17 -3.06
N VAL A 85 3.49 2.76 -4.31
CA VAL A 85 3.76 3.65 -5.44
C VAL A 85 2.78 3.39 -6.58
N PRO A 86 2.38 4.41 -7.35
CA PRO A 86 1.50 4.22 -8.49
C PRO A 86 2.25 3.54 -9.64
N ASP A 87 1.61 2.57 -10.29
CA ASP A 87 2.07 2.01 -11.55
C ASP A 87 1.73 2.94 -12.73
N ARG A 88 2.00 2.49 -13.96
CA ARG A 88 1.71 3.26 -15.20
C ARG A 88 0.22 3.59 -15.37
N GLN A 89 -0.68 2.84 -14.74
CA GLN A 89 -2.13 3.06 -14.79
C GLN A 89 -2.63 3.86 -13.57
N GLY A 90 -1.73 4.32 -12.69
CA GLY A 90 -2.06 5.02 -11.47
C GLY A 90 -2.51 4.11 -10.32
N LYS A 91 -2.43 2.78 -10.48
CA LYS A 91 -2.78 1.84 -9.42
C LYS A 91 -1.62 1.71 -8.44
N PHE A 92 -1.89 1.91 -7.16
CA PHE A 92 -0.87 1.78 -6.13
C PHE A 92 -0.54 0.32 -5.83
N ILE A 93 0.75 0.02 -5.83
CA ILE A 93 1.31 -1.30 -5.49
C ILE A 93 2.38 -1.15 -4.41
N ASP A 94 2.42 -2.09 -3.48
CA ASP A 94 3.53 -2.19 -2.54
C ASP A 94 4.75 -2.81 -3.23
N VAL A 95 5.88 -2.12 -3.21
CA VAL A 95 7.09 -2.52 -3.94
C VAL A 95 8.21 -3.03 -3.05
N VAL A 96 7.98 -3.13 -1.73
CA VAL A 96 8.95 -3.70 -0.80
C VAL A 96 8.43 -5.00 -0.19
N LEU A 97 9.36 -5.86 0.23
CA LEU A 97 9.01 -7.05 1.01
C LEU A 97 8.89 -6.65 2.47
N GLY A 98 7.68 -6.81 3.01
CA GLY A 98 7.37 -6.52 4.40
C GLY A 98 6.83 -7.72 5.18
N ARG A 99 6.60 -7.50 6.47
CA ARG A 99 5.87 -8.43 7.35
C ARG A 99 4.69 -7.71 8.01
N PRO A 100 3.63 -8.43 8.41
CA PRO A 100 2.41 -7.80 8.88
C PRO A 100 2.49 -7.29 10.32
N SER A 101 3.44 -7.76 11.14
CA SER A 101 3.56 -7.36 12.55
C SER A 101 5.00 -7.17 13.03
N ALA A 102 5.18 -6.37 14.09
CA ALA A 102 6.48 -6.22 14.76
C ALA A 102 7.03 -7.57 15.25
N ALA A 103 6.17 -8.45 15.76
CA ALA A 103 6.56 -9.78 16.23
C ALA A 103 7.17 -10.64 15.11
N ASP A 104 6.66 -10.53 13.88
CA ASP A 104 7.22 -11.27 12.74
C ASP A 104 8.62 -10.78 12.36
N TYR A 105 8.91 -9.49 12.53
CA TYR A 105 10.24 -8.92 12.32
C TYR A 105 11.24 -9.37 13.39
N VAL A 106 10.78 -9.53 14.64
CA VAL A 106 11.60 -10.10 15.73
C VAL A 106 11.89 -11.59 15.47
N ALA A 107 10.88 -12.36 15.06
CA ALA A 107 11.01 -13.79 14.87
C ALA A 107 11.89 -14.19 13.66
N ARG A 108 12.05 -13.32 12.66
CA ARG A 108 12.71 -13.64 11.39
C ARG A 108 13.59 -12.50 10.88
N THR A 109 14.90 -12.66 11.05
CA THR A 109 15.93 -11.63 10.86
C THR A 109 16.49 -11.55 9.43
N GLN A 110 15.63 -11.56 8.41
CA GLN A 110 16.08 -11.44 7.00
C GLN A 110 16.49 -10.02 6.60
N TYR A 111 16.67 -9.09 7.56
CA TYR A 111 17.08 -7.70 7.35
C TYR A 111 16.21 -6.91 6.35
N PHE A 112 14.93 -7.28 6.20
CA PHE A 112 14.03 -6.60 5.28
C PHE A 112 13.83 -5.15 5.69
N GLY A 113 14.16 -4.23 4.77
CA GLY A 113 13.92 -2.80 4.92
C GLY A 113 14.64 -2.12 6.09
N CYS A 114 15.47 -2.83 6.86
CA CYS A 114 16.07 -2.30 8.08
C CYS A 114 17.28 -1.40 7.79
N THR A 115 17.56 -0.52 8.74
CA THR A 115 18.85 0.17 8.79
C THR A 115 19.89 -0.74 9.44
N ALA A 116 20.87 -1.22 8.67
CA ALA A 116 21.94 -2.09 9.19
C ALA A 116 23.11 -1.26 9.77
N GLY A 117 23.54 -1.57 10.99
CA GLY A 117 24.63 -0.84 11.67
C GLY A 117 25.04 -1.49 13.00
N ARG A 118 26.24 -1.20 13.52
CA ARG A 118 27.14 -0.09 13.18
C ARG A 118 27.97 -0.28 11.90
N CYS A 119 28.33 -1.50 11.52
CA CYS A 119 28.98 -1.77 10.25
C CYS A 119 28.12 -2.67 9.36
N ALA A 120 27.66 -2.16 8.22
CA ALA A 120 26.92 -2.97 7.26
C ALA A 120 27.86 -3.95 6.53
N ASN A 121 27.33 -5.12 6.19
CA ASN A 121 28.07 -6.21 5.55
C ASN A 121 29.14 -6.84 6.46
N ARG A 122 30.14 -7.51 5.87
CA ARG A 122 31.02 -8.44 6.58
C ARG A 122 32.30 -7.80 7.10
N ILE A 123 32.69 -8.17 8.32
CA ILE A 123 34.03 -7.98 8.86
C ILE A 123 34.70 -9.35 8.96
N ALA A 124 35.82 -9.50 8.26
CA ALA A 124 36.57 -10.74 8.14
C ALA A 124 37.00 -11.25 9.53
N ALA A 125 36.76 -12.53 9.79
CA ALA A 125 37.09 -13.18 11.07
C ALA A 125 36.49 -12.49 12.33
N GLY A 126 35.57 -11.53 12.16
CA GLY A 126 35.09 -10.66 13.24
C GLY A 126 36.19 -9.81 13.88
N LYS A 127 37.27 -9.50 13.15
CA LYS A 127 38.45 -8.82 13.70
C LYS A 127 38.84 -7.61 12.87
N PHE A 128 39.21 -6.54 13.54
CA PHE A 128 39.78 -5.35 12.92
C PHE A 128 40.62 -4.59 13.94
N SER A 129 41.28 -3.51 13.53
CA SER A 129 42.04 -2.64 14.43
C SER A 129 41.77 -1.18 14.10
N ILE A 130 41.64 -0.34 15.13
CA ILE A 130 41.59 1.12 15.02
C ILE A 130 42.80 1.65 15.79
N ASP A 131 43.62 2.48 15.15
CA ASP A 131 44.81 3.10 15.75
C ASP A 131 45.76 2.09 16.42
N GLY A 132 45.92 0.92 15.77
CA GLY A 132 46.74 -0.18 16.29
C GLY A 132 46.10 -1.00 17.42
N ASN A 133 44.94 -0.59 17.94
CA ASN A 133 44.21 -1.34 18.97
C ASN A 133 43.34 -2.42 18.32
N PRO A 134 43.50 -3.71 18.68
CA PRO A 134 42.70 -4.79 18.12
C PRO A 134 41.30 -4.87 18.76
N TYR A 135 40.30 -5.15 17.93
CA TYR A 135 38.91 -5.38 18.33
C TYR A 135 38.41 -6.73 17.81
N VAL A 136 37.64 -7.41 18.64
CA VAL A 136 36.99 -8.69 18.32
C VAL A 136 35.49 -8.52 18.44
N LEU A 137 34.76 -8.94 17.41
CA LEU A 137 33.31 -8.87 17.28
C LEU A 137 32.71 -10.27 17.33
N ALA A 138 31.39 -10.33 17.52
CA ALA A 138 30.65 -11.58 17.43
C ALA A 138 30.71 -12.14 15.99
N THR A 139 31.06 -13.40 15.81
CA THR A 139 31.02 -14.08 14.51
C THR A 139 29.62 -14.67 14.28
N ASN A 140 28.70 -13.83 13.81
CA ASN A 140 27.29 -14.16 13.59
C ASN A 140 27.00 -14.66 12.16
N ASN A 141 28.02 -14.75 11.30
CA ASN A 141 27.89 -15.29 9.94
C ASN A 141 29.09 -16.20 9.61
N GLY A 142 29.02 -17.45 10.05
CA GLY A 142 30.14 -18.39 9.93
C GLY A 142 31.35 -17.88 10.71
N VAL A 143 32.49 -17.73 10.04
CA VAL A 143 33.70 -17.15 10.64
C VAL A 143 33.68 -15.62 10.69
N ASN A 144 32.72 -14.97 10.04
CA ASN A 144 32.69 -13.52 9.89
C ASN A 144 31.65 -12.88 10.82
N HIS A 145 31.82 -11.58 11.03
CA HIS A 145 30.79 -10.71 11.59
C HIS A 145 30.00 -10.06 10.46
N LEU A 146 28.69 -9.85 10.61
CA LEU A 146 27.78 -9.38 9.56
C LEU A 146 26.74 -8.39 10.12
N HIS A 147 26.55 -7.27 9.42
CA HIS A 147 25.45 -6.31 9.62
C HIS A 147 25.30 -5.75 11.03
N GLY A 148 26.41 -5.40 11.69
CA GLY A 148 26.34 -4.38 12.73
C GLY A 148 27.34 -4.45 13.85
#